data_AF-A0A537JDV9-F1
#
_entry.id   AF-A0A537JDV9-F1
#
_cell.length_a   1.000
_cell.length_b   1.000
_cell.length_c   1.000
_cell.angle_alpha   90.00
_cell.angle_beta   90.00
_cell.angle_gamma   90.00
#
_symmetry.space_group_name_H-M   'P 1'
#
loop_
_entity.id
_entity.type
_entity.pdbx_description
1 polymer ?
#
loop_
_entity_poly.entity_id
_entity_poly.type
_entity_poly.pdbx_seq_one_letter_code
_entity_poly.pdbx_strand_id
1 'polypeptide(L)'
;QFSAVPNEPFLFDDTVVVLGVGPLGMCFLMKARILGAGTIVAIDLSPYRLAMAARLGADHTLDAGTTTLADRLAFVREATRGRGADVVVECAGVPQVIPE
;
A
#
# COMPACT_ATOMS: atom_id res chain seq x y z
N GLN A 1 -13.45 1.43 -14.02
CA GLN A 1 -13.56 2.85 -14.46
C GLN A 1 -12.22 3.48 -14.10
N PHE A 2 -11.50 4.08 -15.06
CA PHE A 2 -10.18 4.67 -14.80
C PHE A 2 -10.32 5.72 -13.70
N SER A 3 -9.82 5.44 -12.49
CA SER A 3 -9.63 6.48 -11.51
C SER A 3 -8.47 7.32 -12.02
N ALA A 4 -8.79 8.52 -12.49
CA ALA A 4 -7.78 9.54 -12.73
C ALA A 4 -7.02 9.70 -11.41
N VAL A 5 -5.70 9.52 -11.44
CA VAL A 5 -4.84 10.01 -10.38
C VAL A 5 -5.10 11.52 -10.34
N PRO A 6 -5.70 12.07 -9.27
CA PRO A 6 -5.73 13.52 -9.13
C PRO A 6 -4.27 13.97 -9.15
N ASN A 7 -3.95 15.14 -9.68
CA ASN A 7 -2.61 15.73 -9.57
C ASN A 7 -2.19 16.00 -8.10
N GLU A 8 -2.94 15.50 -7.12
CA GLU A 8 -2.82 15.76 -5.71
C GLU A 8 -1.80 14.79 -5.08
N PRO A 9 -0.93 15.31 -4.20
CA PRO A 9 -0.03 14.48 -3.40
C PRO A 9 -0.82 13.58 -2.45
N PHE A 10 -0.16 12.63 -1.78
CA PHE A 10 -0.74 11.95 -0.62
C PHE A 10 -1.26 13.01 0.36
N LEU A 11 -2.53 12.92 0.73
CA LEU A 11 -3.17 13.87 1.63
C LEU A 11 -3.03 13.40 3.08
N PHE A 12 -3.24 14.34 3.99
CA PHE A 12 -3.30 14.04 5.41
C PHE A 12 -4.44 13.06 5.69
N ASP A 13 -4.16 12.04 6.51
CA ASP A 13 -5.11 10.98 6.89
C ASP A 13 -5.55 10.02 5.75
N ASP A 14 -4.85 10.06 4.60
CA ASP A 14 -5.06 9.07 3.54
C ASP A 14 -4.69 7.66 4.02
N THR A 15 -5.47 6.68 3.57
CA THR A 15 -5.09 5.27 3.56
C THR A 15 -4.37 4.96 2.27
N VAL A 16 -3.06 4.70 2.36
CA VAL A 16 -2.19 4.38 1.24
C VAL A 16 -1.84 2.91 1.25
N VAL A 17 -2.08 2.22 0.14
CA VAL A 17 -1.64 0.85 -0.08
C VAL A 17 -0.48 0.87 -1.08
N VAL A 18 0.65 0.25 -0.71
CA VAL A 18 1.82 0.12 -1.59
C VAL A 18 1.99 -1.34 -1.98
N LEU A 19 1.77 -1.64 -3.25
CA LEU A 19 1.90 -2.96 -3.84
C LEU A 19 3.32 -3.09 -4.41
N GLY A 20 4.15 -3.91 -3.77
CA GLY A 20 5.58 -4.04 -4.02
C GLY A 20 6.38 -2.96 -3.31
N VAL A 21 7.07 -3.34 -2.23
CA VAL A 21 7.99 -2.46 -1.47
C VAL A 21 9.46 -2.75 -1.82
N GLY A 22 9.75 -2.70 -3.13
CA GLY A 22 11.11 -2.51 -3.64
C GLY A 22 11.62 -1.08 -3.40
N PRO A 23 12.75 -0.68 -4.02
CA PRO A 23 13.31 0.66 -3.84
C PRO A 23 12.31 1.80 -4.11
N LEU A 24 11.54 1.71 -5.20
CA LEU A 24 10.52 2.71 -5.53
C LEU A 24 9.34 2.69 -4.56
N GLY A 25 8.82 1.50 -4.22
CA GLY A 25 7.74 1.38 -3.24
C GLY A 25 8.13 1.93 -1.86
N MET A 26 9.37 1.71 -1.42
CA MET A 26 9.88 2.32 -0.18
C MET A 26 9.96 3.85 -0.27
N CYS A 27 10.37 4.41 -1.40
CA CYS A 27 10.35 5.86 -1.62
C CYS A 27 8.93 6.44 -1.49
N PHE A 28 7.92 5.78 -2.07
CA PHE A 28 6.53 6.21 -1.96
C PHE A 28 5.98 6.05 -0.55
N LEU A 29 6.28 4.95 0.13
CA LEU A 29 5.91 4.71 1.52
C LEU A 29 6.46 5.81 2.43
N MET A 30 7.75 6.13 2.31
CA MET A 30 8.37 7.20 3.10
C MET A 30 7.76 8.57 2.76
N LYS A 31 7.50 8.84 1.48
CA LYS A 31 6.82 10.07 1.05
C LYS A 31 5.43 10.18 1.68
N ALA A 32 4.63 9.11 1.65
CA ALA A 32 3.30 9.09 2.26
C ALA A 32 3.37 9.37 3.76
N ARG A 33 4.37 8.82 4.47
CA ARG A 33 4.59 9.17 5.88
C ARG A 33 4.98 10.60 6.13
N ILE A 34 5.91 11.13 5.35
CA ILE A 34 6.35 12.52 5.46
C ILE A 34 5.17 13.49 5.25
N LEU A 35 4.23 13.13 4.37
CA LEU A 35 3.03 13.93 4.07
C LEU A 35 1.87 13.72 5.05
N GLY A 36 2.02 12.83 6.04
CA GLY A 36 1.02 12.63 7.09
C GLY A 36 -0.13 11.70 6.69
N ALA A 37 0.11 10.73 5.80
CA ALA A 37 -0.84 9.65 5.56
C ALA A 37 -1.19 8.95 6.88
N GLY A 38 -2.48 8.69 7.09
CA GLY A 38 -3.00 8.11 8.31
C GLY A 38 -2.63 6.64 8.40
N THR A 39 -3.05 5.85 7.42
CA THR A 39 -2.78 4.41 7.37
C THR A 39 -1.91 4.05 6.17
N ILE A 40 -0.85 3.28 6.37
CA ILE A 40 -0.06 2.72 5.26
C ILE A 40 0.04 1.20 5.36
N VAL A 41 -0.40 0.54 4.30
CA VAL A 41 -0.31 -0.91 4.12
C VAL A 41 0.71 -1.23 3.04
N ALA A 42 1.76 -1.97 3.40
CA ALA A 42 2.78 -2.45 2.47
C ALA A 42 2.55 -3.91 2.12
N ILE A 43 2.55 -4.24 0.83
CA ILE A 43 2.34 -5.60 0.34
C ILE A 43 3.53 -6.00 -0.52
N ASP A 44 4.16 -7.14 -0.25
CA ASP A 44 5.30 -7.66 -1.03
C ASP A 44 5.42 -9.18 -0.80
N LEU A 45 6.29 -9.83 -1.56
CA LEU A 45 6.61 -11.25 -1.41
C LEU A 45 7.82 -11.49 -0.51
N SER A 46 8.63 -10.46 -0.25
CA SER A 46 9.87 -10.59 0.50
C SER A 46 9.68 -10.21 1.97
N PRO A 47 9.82 -11.16 2.92
CA PRO A 47 9.74 -10.86 4.35
C PRO A 47 10.76 -9.81 4.79
N TYR A 48 11.95 -9.79 4.17
CA TYR A 48 12.97 -8.79 4.42
C TYR A 48 12.50 -7.38 4.04
N ARG A 49 11.87 -7.22 2.88
CA ARG A 49 11.35 -5.92 2.43
C ARG A 49 10.17 -5.46 3.27
N LEU A 50 9.30 -6.38 3.69
CA LEU A 50 8.20 -6.10 4.60
C LEU A 50 8.72 -5.62 5.97
N ALA A 51 9.72 -6.30 6.54
CA ALA A 51 10.35 -5.86 7.78
C ALA A 51 10.98 -4.47 7.64
N MET A 52 11.61 -4.17 6.50
CA MET A 52 12.12 -2.83 6.21
C MET A 52 10.99 -1.80 6.07
N ALA A 53 9.92 -2.12 5.35
CA ALA A 53 8.77 -1.25 5.17
C ALA A 53 8.14 -0.87 6.52
N ALA A 54 7.98 -1.82 7.45
CA ALA A 54 7.53 -1.54 8.82
C ALA A 54 8.44 -0.55 9.54
N ARG A 55 9.78 -0.72 9.43
CA ARG A 55 10.75 0.21 10.03
C ARG A 55 10.73 1.61 9.39
N LEU A 56 10.39 1.70 8.11
CA LEU A 56 10.28 2.96 7.37
C LEU A 56 8.90 3.62 7.51
N GLY A 57 7.99 2.98 8.24
CA GLY A 57 6.73 3.55 8.68
C GLY A 57 5.48 2.88 8.14
N ALA A 58 5.50 1.73 7.47
CA ALA A 58 4.23 1.01 7.24
C ALA A 58 3.56 0.66 8.58
N ASP A 59 2.25 0.90 8.72
CA ASP A 59 1.50 0.41 9.89
C ASP A 59 1.26 -1.08 9.79
N HIS A 60 1.02 -1.53 8.56
CA HIS A 60 0.65 -2.90 8.25
C HIS A 60 1.50 -3.42 7.10
N THR A 61 1.89 -4.68 7.22
CA THR A 61 2.64 -5.38 6.18
C THR A 61 1.93 -6.69 5.89
N LEU A 62 1.74 -7.01 4.61
CA LEU A 62 1.10 -8.24 4.17
C LEU A 62 2.02 -8.97 3.19
N ASP A 63 2.17 -10.27 3.41
CA ASP A 63 2.89 -11.14 2.49
C ASP A 63 1.94 -11.62 1.38
N ALA A 64 2.19 -11.19 0.16
CA ALA A 64 1.40 -11.55 -1.01
C ALA A 64 1.50 -13.05 -1.37
N GLY A 65 2.54 -13.75 -0.89
CA GLY A 65 2.74 -15.18 -1.11
C GLY A 65 1.89 -16.05 -0.19
N THR A 66 1.35 -15.47 0.88
CA THR A 66 0.50 -16.18 1.87
C THR A 66 -0.92 -15.63 1.96
N THR A 67 -1.22 -14.55 1.25
CA THR A 67 -2.55 -13.91 1.23
C THR A 67 -3.17 -13.98 -0.16
N THR A 68 -4.47 -14.24 -0.23
CA THR A 68 -5.24 -14.10 -1.46
C THR A 68 -5.62 -12.63 -1.70
N LEU A 69 -6.07 -12.30 -2.91
CA LEU A 69 -6.62 -10.99 -3.21
C LEU A 69 -7.80 -10.64 -2.27
N ALA A 70 -8.68 -11.60 -2.03
CA ALA A 70 -9.83 -11.40 -1.16
C ALA A 70 -9.40 -11.05 0.28
N ASP A 71 -8.35 -11.72 0.79
CA ASP A 71 -7.81 -11.46 2.13
C ASP A 71 -7.22 -10.05 2.21
N ARG A 72 -6.46 -9.62 1.20
CA ARG A 72 -5.88 -8.26 1.16
C ARG A 72 -6.96 -7.18 1.09
N LEU A 73 -7.96 -7.36 0.25
CA LEU A 73 -9.08 -6.42 0.13
C LEU A 73 -9.92 -6.37 1.42
N ALA A 74 -10.16 -7.52 2.05
CA ALA A 74 -10.85 -7.59 3.32
C ALA A 74 -10.07 -6.87 4.42
N PHE A 75 -8.76 -7.11 4.51
CA PHE A 75 -7.87 -6.46 5.46
C PHE A 75 -7.90 -4.93 5.31
N VAL A 76 -7.71 -4.42 4.09
CA VAL A 76 -7.72 -2.97 3.84
C VAL A 76 -9.07 -2.37 4.20
N ARG A 77 -10.19 -3.04 3.88
CA ARG A 77 -11.53 -2.60 4.29
C ARG A 77 -11.69 -2.57 5.80
N GLU A 78 -11.24 -3.60 6.50
CA GLU A 78 -11.32 -3.66 7.97
C GLU A 78 -10.48 -2.53 8.62
N ALA A 79 -9.25 -2.36 8.16
CA ALA A 79 -8.34 -1.30 8.62
C ALA A 79 -8.92 0.12 8.39
N THR A 80 -9.80 0.28 7.40
CA THR A 80 -10.38 1.57 6.98
C THR A 80 -11.86 1.71 7.30
N ARG A 81 -12.41 0.89 8.20
CA ARG A 81 -13.85 0.91 8.59
C ARG A 81 -14.81 0.81 7.40
N GLY A 82 -14.41 0.06 6.38
CA GLY A 82 -15.17 -0.21 5.16
C GLY A 82 -14.95 0.77 4.02
N ARG A 83 -14.15 1.85 4.19
CA ARG A 83 -13.90 2.85 3.15
C ARG A 83 -13.07 2.32 1.99
N GLY A 84 -12.07 1.50 2.28
CA GLY A 84 -11.05 1.09 1.31
C GLY A 84 -9.88 2.07 1.27
N ALA A 85 -8.90 1.80 0.40
CA ALA A 85 -7.75 2.66 0.20
C ALA A 85 -8.14 3.94 -0.55
N ASP A 86 -7.57 5.08 -0.13
CA ASP A 86 -7.70 6.35 -0.86
C ASP A 86 -6.70 6.40 -2.01
N VAL A 87 -5.50 5.83 -1.81
CA VAL A 87 -4.47 5.74 -2.84
C VAL A 87 -3.84 4.34 -2.87
N VAL A 88 -3.70 3.78 -4.07
CA VAL A 88 -2.97 2.54 -4.32
C VAL A 88 -1.76 2.86 -5.20
N VAL A 89 -0.58 2.47 -4.73
CA VAL A 89 0.70 2.66 -5.44
C VAL A 89 1.19 1.30 -5.90
N GLU A 90 1.14 1.08 -7.22
CA GLU A 90 1.67 -0.13 -7.85
C GLU A 90 3.16 0.04 -8.16
N CYS A 91 3.98 -0.86 -7.63
CA CYS A 91 5.44 -0.91 -7.78
C CYS A 91 5.96 -2.35 -7.87
N ALA A 92 5.09 -3.35 -8.00
CA ALA A 92 5.43 -4.76 -8.12
C ALA A 92 5.82 -5.13 -9.57
N GLY A 93 5.31 -4.39 -10.56
CA GLY A 93 5.67 -4.54 -11.97
C GLY A 93 5.13 -5.83 -12.61
N VAL A 94 4.06 -6.40 -12.05
CA VAL A 94 3.42 -7.62 -12.54
C VAL A 94 1.95 -7.37 -12.90
N PRO A 95 1.47 -7.78 -14.11
CA PRO A 95 0.12 -7.45 -14.56
C PRO A 95 -1.02 -7.94 -13.64
N GLN A 96 -0.78 -9.03 -12.90
CA GLN A 96 -1.76 -9.65 -12.01
C GLN A 96 -2.15 -8.77 -10.82
N VAL A 97 -1.35 -7.75 -10.51
CA VAL A 97 -1.54 -6.84 -9.37
C VAL A 97 -2.37 -5.60 -9.76
N ILE A 98 -2.54 -5.31 -11.05
CA ILE A 98 -3.32 -4.16 -11.53
C ILE A 98 -4.80 -4.17 -11.09
N PRO A 99 -5.49 -5.33 -10.95
CA PRO A 99 -6.87 -5.36 -10.48
C PRO A 99 -7.07 -5.04 -8.99
N GLU A 100 -6.01 -4.86 -8.20
CA GLU A 100 -6.06 -4.54 -6.76
C GLU A 100 -6.30 -3.05 -6.50
#